data_AF-A0A6N7R699-F1
#
_entry.id   AF-A0A6N7R699-F1
#
_cell.length_a   1.000
_cell.length_b   1.000
_cell.length_c   1.000
_cell.angle_alpha   90.00
_cell.angle_beta   90.00
_cell.angle_gamma   90.00
#
_symmetry.space_group_name_H-M   'P 1'
#
loop_
_entity.id
_entity.type
_entity.pdbx_description
1 polymer ?
#
loop_
_entity_poly.entity_id
_entity_poly.type
_entity_poly.pdbx_seq_one_letter_code
_entity_poly.pdbx_strand_id
1 'polypeptide(L)' 'VISMCYENKSLVITTNLQFGQWNHVFGDSILTEAVIDRLIHHSHLLVFNGESFRYKESLLQQ' A
#
# COMPACT_ATOMS: atom_id res chain seq x y z
N VAL A 1 -3.26 5.00 13.85
CA VAL A 1 -3.48 3.58 13.46
C VAL A 1 -2.16 2.84 13.27
N ILE A 2 -1.35 3.21 12.27
CA ILE A 2 -0.09 2.51 11.94
C ILE A 2 0.83 2.38 13.17
N SER A 3 1.13 3.49 13.85
CA SER A 3 1.99 3.47 15.05
C SER A 3 1.43 2.67 16.22
N MET A 4 0.10 2.47 16.31
CA MET A 4 -0.51 1.65 17.36
C MET A 4 -0.46 0.15 17.03
N CYS A 5 -0.37 -0.19 15.74
CA CYS A 5 -0.29 -1.57 15.27
C CYS A 5 1.15 -2.08 15.19
N TYR A 6 2.12 -1.18 14.97
CA TYR A 6 3.54 -1.52 14.91
C TYR A 6 3.95 -2.41 16.10
N GLU A 7 4.51 -3.59 15.80
CA GLU A 7 4.91 -4.65 16.74
C GLU A 7 3.82 -5.21 17.67
N ASN A 8 2.57 -4.76 17.54
CA ASN A 8 1.47 -5.16 18.42
C ASN A 8 0.35 -5.94 17.69
N LYS A 9 0.11 -5.63 16.40
CA LYS A 9 -0.95 -6.25 15.60
C LYS A 9 -0.54 -6.35 14.13
N SER A 10 -1.02 -7.39 13.45
CA SER A 10 -0.87 -7.51 12.00
C SER A 10 -1.75 -6.49 11.27
N LEU A 11 -1.22 -5.91 10.19
CA LEU A 11 -1.91 -4.91 9.36
C LEU A 11 -1.78 -5.32 7.90
N VAL A 12 -2.91 -5.33 7.17
CA VAL A 12 -2.92 -5.50 5.70
C VAL A 12 -3.26 -4.16 5.07
N ILE A 13 -2.40 -3.71 4.15
CA ILE A 13 -2.58 -2.48 3.39
C ILE A 13 -2.58 -2.83 1.91
N THR A 14 -3.59 -2.36 1.19
CA THR A 14 -3.65 -2.43 -0.27
C THR A 14 -3.56 -1.01 -0.83
N THR A 15 -2.64 -0.78 -1.75
CA THR A 15 -2.49 0.52 -2.42
C THR A 15 -2.18 0.30 -3.90
N ASN A 16 -2.65 1.21 -4.74
CA ASN A 16 -2.23 1.32 -6.14
C ASN A 16 -1.09 2.34 -6.32
N LEU A 17 -0.61 2.97 -5.23
CA LEU A 17 0.46 3.94 -5.25
C LEU A 17 1.79 3.29 -4.84
N GLN A 18 2.84 3.61 -5.58
CA GLN A 18 4.20 3.24 -5.20
C GLN A 18 4.64 4.06 -3.98
N PHE A 19 5.56 3.53 -3.16
CA PHE A 19 6.01 4.20 -1.93
C PHE A 19 6.46 5.65 -2.14
N GLY A 20 7.14 5.97 -3.23
CA GLY A 20 7.55 7.35 -3.54
C GLY A 20 6.39 8.34 -3.72
N GLN A 21 5.20 7.85 -4.03
CA GLN A 21 3.99 8.67 -4.20
C GLN A 21 3.22 8.88 -2.89
N TRP A 22 3.59 8.19 -1.81
CA TRP A 22 2.89 8.30 -0.52
C TRP A 22 3.07 9.68 0.13
N ASN A 23 4.11 10.43 -0.25
CA ASN A 23 4.29 11.81 0.18
C ASN A 23 3.08 12.69 -0.18
N HIS A 24 2.41 12.41 -1.30
CA HIS A 24 1.18 13.12 -1.68
C HIS A 24 -0.03 12.77 -0.81
N VAL A 25 0.01 11.62 -0.14
CA VAL A 25 -1.09 11.13 0.72
C VAL A 25 -0.95 11.68 2.13
N PHE A 26 0.26 11.66 2.70
CA PHE A 26 0.51 12.12 4.07
C PHE A 26 0.91 13.59 4.14
N GLY A 27 1.29 14.22 3.02
CA GLY A 27 1.56 15.66 2.90
C GLY A 27 2.91 16.13 3.43
N ASP A 28 3.56 15.33 4.30
CA ASP A 28 4.87 15.61 4.88
C ASP A 28 5.81 14.42 4.60
N SER A 29 6.99 14.71 4.02
CA SER A 29 7.95 13.68 3.63
C SER A 29 8.58 12.97 4.83
N ILE A 30 8.85 13.68 5.92
CA ILE A 30 9.44 13.12 7.14
C ILE A 30 8.45 12.15 7.79
N LEU A 31 7.17 12.54 7.89
CA LEU A 31 6.13 11.66 8.41
C LEU A 31 5.93 10.44 7.50
N THR A 32 5.93 10.64 6.18
CA THR A 32 5.76 9.55 5.22
C THR A 32 6.89 8.53 5.32
N GLU A 33 8.14 8.98 5.35
CA GLU A 33 9.32 8.13 5.50
C GLU A 33 9.24 7.33 6.80
N ALA A 34 8.90 7.99 7.93
CA ALA A 34 8.78 7.33 9.22
C ALA A 34 7.62 6.30 9.26
N VAL A 35 6.54 6.53 8.49
CA VAL A 35 5.44 5.57 8.35
C VAL A 35 5.87 4.37 7.50
N ILE A 36 6.51 4.62 6.35
CA ILE A 36 6.98 3.56 5.46
C ILE A 36 7.99 2.68 6.19
N ASP A 37 8.96 3.28 6.89
CA ASP A 37 9.98 2.58 7.66
C ASP A 37 9.37 1.55 8.63
N ARG A 38 8.37 1.97 9.42
CA ARG A 38 7.65 1.08 10.35
C ARG A 38 6.86 -0.02 9.66
N LEU A 39 6.31 0.24 8.48
CA LEU A 39 5.55 -0.76 7.72
C LEU A 39 6.47 -1.79 7.07
N ILE A 40 7.62 -1.38 6.54
CA ILE A 40 8.53 -2.29 5.82
C ILE A 40 9.39 -3.15 6.76
N HIS A 41 9.61 -2.70 8.01
CA HIS A 41 10.48 -3.41 8.96
C HIS A 41 10.06 -4.87 9.21
N HIS A 42 8.75 -5.12 9.31
CA HIS A 42 8.18 -6.46 9.52
C HIS A 42 6.99 -6.72 8.58
N SER A 43 7.20 -6.65 7.26
CA SER A 43 6.14 -6.93 6.29
C SER A 43 6.56 -7.83 5.14
N HIS A 44 5.54 -8.34 4.45
CA HIS A 44 5.66 -9.03 3.18
C HIS A 44 5.05 -8.15 2.09
N LEU A 45 5.86 -7.73 1.13
CA LEU A 45 5.39 -6.95 -0.02
C LEU A 45 4.85 -7.88 -1.09
N LEU A 46 3.56 -7.77 -1.38
CA LEU A 46 2.91 -8.48 -2.48
C LEU A 46 2.67 -7.49 -3.63
N VAL A 47 3.44 -7.65 -4.71
CA VAL A 47 3.31 -6.81 -5.89
C VAL A 47 2.36 -7.48 -6.87
N PHE A 48 1.23 -6.82 -7.12
CA PHE A 48 0.23 -7.29 -8.08
C PHE A 48 0.47 -6.66 -9.44
N ASN A 49 1.09 -7.42 -10.34
CA ASN A 49 1.28 -7.03 -11.73
C ASN A 49 0.28 -7.83 -12.59
N GLY A 50 -0.63 -7.13 -13.25
CA GLY A 50 -1.62 -7.77 -14.11
C GLY A 50 -2.71 -6.83 -14.56
N GLU A 51 -3.46 -7.27 -15.57
CA GLU A 51 -4.62 -6.55 -16.06
C GLU A 51 -5.73 -6.49 -15.00
N SER A 52 -6.49 -5.39 -15.01
CA SER A 52 -7.65 -5.24 -14.14
C SER A 52 -8.65 -6.36 -14.38
N PHE A 53 -9.01 -7.08 -13.33
CA PHE A 53 -10.04 -8.12 -13.41
C PHE A 53 -11.37 -7.54 -13.92
N ARG A 54 -11.73 -6.34 -13.46
CA ARG A 54 -12.92 -5.60 -13.92
C ARG A 54 -12.89 -5.31 -15.42
N TYR A 55 -11.71 -5.07 -15.98
CA TYR A 55 -11.55 -4.84 -17.42
C TYR A 55 -11.79 -6.12 -18.22
N LYS A 56 -11.24 -7.25 -17.76
CA LYS A 56 -11.48 -8.56 -18.38
C LYS A 56 -12.96 -8.94 -18.37
N GLU A 57 -13.66 -8.73 -17.26
CA GLU A 57 -15.10 -9.01 -17.18
C GLU A 57 -15.91 -8.13 -18.13
N SER A 58 -15.54 -6.85 -18.29
CA SER A 58 -16.20 -5.96 -19.24
C SER A 58 -16.01 -6.38 -20.70
N LEU A 59 -14.89 -7.03 -21.05
CA LEU A 59 -14.65 -7.56 -22.39
C LEU A 59 -15.42 -8.86 -22.66
N LEU A 60 -15.69 -9.66 -21.62
CA LEU A 60 -16.45 -10.92 -21.74
C LEU A 60 -17.96 -10.68 -21.89
N GLN A 61 -18.46 -9.49 -21.55
CA GLN A 61 -19.86 -9.10 -21.71
C GLN A 61 -20.16 -8.39 -23.03
N GLN A 62 -19.18 -8.28 -23.94
CA GLN A 62 -19.33 -7.81 -25.32
C GLN A 62 -19.39 -8.99 -26.29
#